data_AF-A0AAE4GD20-F1
#
_entry.id   AF-A0AAE4GD20-F1
#
_cell.length_a   1.000
_cell.length_b   1.000
_cell.length_c   1.000
_cell.angle_alpha   90.00
_cell.angle_beta   90.00
_cell.angle_gamma   90.00
#
_symmetry.space_group_name_H-M   'P 1'
#
loop_
_entity.id
_entity.type
_entity.pdbx_description
1 polymer ?
#
loop_
_entity_poly.entity_id
_entity_poly.type
_entity_poly.pdbx_seq_one_letter_code
_entity_poly.pdbx_strand_id
1 'polypeptide(L)'
;MSQHARLITLDSAQEAGLPESLVVECFHGQESVNDNFQFDIDALSVSTDLDLKQFTGTELTLRLLQADGSRRAWHGYCTQASWLGADGGLARYRLRLESFLAFLDRRRDSFLFQDMSVTDIASAVLKEYPQANFALDVTQTLTKRDICTQYRESDFAFLRRILASEGLNFRFEHQQEGEQG
;
A
#
# COMPACT_ATOMS: atom_id res chain seq x y z
N MET A 1 26.93 -11.63 -6.30
CA MET A 1 26.74 -10.36 -7.05
C MET A 1 26.01 -9.41 -6.12
N SER A 2 26.70 -8.38 -5.62
CA SER A 2 26.19 -7.49 -4.55
C SER A 2 24.92 -6.75 -4.99
N GLN A 3 23.85 -6.83 -4.19
CA GLN A 3 22.54 -6.20 -4.42
C GLN A 3 22.62 -4.65 -4.45
N HIS A 4 23.70 -4.07 -3.92
CA HIS A 4 23.86 -2.63 -3.70
C HIS A 4 24.01 -1.77 -4.98
N ALA A 5 24.37 -2.35 -6.13
CA ALA A 5 24.55 -1.61 -7.38
C ALA A 5 23.32 -1.60 -8.31
N ARG A 6 22.18 -2.15 -7.86
CA ARG A 6 20.96 -2.21 -8.69
C ARG A 6 20.18 -0.90 -8.61
N LEU A 7 19.72 -0.45 -9.79
CA LEU A 7 18.86 0.72 -9.95
C LEU A 7 17.52 0.55 -9.23
N ILE A 8 16.93 -0.64 -9.30
CA ILE A 8 15.66 -0.97 -8.65
C ILE A 8 15.89 -2.14 -7.69
N THR A 9 15.44 -2.01 -6.45
CA THR A 9 15.47 -3.09 -5.46
C THR A 9 14.10 -3.25 -4.83
N LEU A 10 13.83 -4.46 -4.35
CA LEU A 10 12.63 -4.81 -3.63
C LEU A 10 13.06 -5.56 -2.39
N ASP A 11 12.53 -5.16 -1.25
CA ASP A 11 12.84 -5.73 0.05
C ASP A 11 11.54 -6.10 0.77
N SER A 12 11.58 -7.11 1.64
CA SER A 12 10.44 -7.55 2.46
C SER A 12 10.74 -7.31 3.92
N ALA A 13 9.71 -6.96 4.70
CA ALA A 13 9.83 -6.86 6.16
C ALA A 13 9.75 -8.24 6.87
N GLN A 14 9.49 -9.32 6.13
CA GLN A 14 9.42 -10.67 6.69
C GLN A 14 10.80 -11.21 7.07
N GLU A 15 10.87 -12.00 8.14
CA GLU A 15 12.12 -12.64 8.59
C GLU A 15 12.76 -13.55 7.53
N ALA A 16 11.93 -14.27 6.76
CA ALA A 16 12.40 -15.13 5.68
C ALA A 16 12.95 -14.35 4.47
N GLY A 17 12.68 -13.04 4.40
CA GLY A 17 13.04 -12.19 3.27
C GLY A 17 12.33 -12.56 1.97
N LEU A 18 12.80 -11.98 0.86
CA LEU A 18 12.41 -12.39 -0.48
C LEU A 18 13.36 -13.46 -1.00
N PRO A 19 12.92 -14.35 -1.91
CA PRO A 19 13.83 -15.28 -2.56
C PRO A 19 14.99 -14.53 -3.22
N GLU A 20 16.24 -14.92 -2.92
CA GLU A 20 17.44 -14.26 -3.47
C GLU A 20 17.50 -14.29 -5.01
N SER A 21 16.83 -15.28 -5.60
CA SER A 21 16.70 -15.44 -7.05
C SER A 21 15.80 -14.39 -7.70
N LEU A 22 14.96 -13.69 -6.94
CA LEU A 22 14.00 -12.72 -7.43
C LEU A 22 14.68 -11.36 -7.67
N VAL A 23 14.60 -10.85 -8.90
CA VAL A 23 15.21 -9.59 -9.32
C VAL A 23 14.19 -8.73 -10.03
N VAL A 24 14.01 -7.49 -9.60
CA VAL A 24 13.10 -6.56 -10.28
C VAL A 24 13.63 -6.22 -11.68
N GLU A 25 12.76 -6.37 -12.68
CA GLU A 25 13.01 -5.98 -14.08
C GLU A 25 12.50 -4.56 -14.34
N CYS A 26 11.25 -4.29 -13.98
CA CYS A 26 10.62 -2.97 -14.10
C CYS A 26 9.45 -2.83 -13.13
N PHE A 27 8.92 -1.62 -13.01
CA PHE A 27 7.66 -1.38 -12.32
C PHE A 27 6.87 -0.27 -13.01
N HIS A 28 5.55 -0.31 -12.84
CA HIS A 28 4.63 0.75 -13.25
C HIS A 28 3.81 1.17 -12.04
N GLY A 29 3.83 2.46 -11.72
CA GLY A 29 3.16 3.01 -10.54
C GLY A 29 2.12 4.05 -10.92
N GLN A 30 0.98 4.02 -10.22
CA GLN A 30 0.00 5.10 -10.22
C GLN A 30 -0.21 5.57 -8.78
N GLU A 31 -0.07 6.87 -8.57
CA GLU A 31 -0.34 7.56 -7.31
C GLU A 31 -1.42 8.61 -7.56
N SER A 32 -2.25 8.89 -6.56
CA SER A 32 -3.34 9.86 -6.66
C SER A 32 -3.66 10.47 -5.30
N VAL A 33 -4.17 11.69 -5.29
CA VAL A 33 -4.75 12.29 -4.08
C VAL A 33 -6.13 11.67 -3.87
N ASN A 34 -6.47 11.33 -2.62
CA ASN A 34 -7.75 10.73 -2.24
C ASN A 34 -8.08 9.37 -2.87
N ASP A 35 -7.05 8.67 -3.36
CA ASP A 35 -7.19 7.31 -3.84
C ASP A 35 -6.00 6.47 -3.42
N ASN A 36 -6.13 5.15 -3.52
CA ASN A 36 -5.04 4.23 -3.24
C ASN A 36 -3.94 4.38 -4.29
N PHE A 37 -2.68 4.18 -3.91
CA PHE A 37 -1.61 3.97 -4.89
C PHE A 37 -1.56 2.49 -5.29
N GLN A 38 -1.08 2.22 -6.50
CA GLN A 38 -0.83 0.88 -7.00
C GLN A 38 0.47 0.85 -7.80
N PHE A 39 1.36 -0.09 -7.48
CA PHE A 39 2.54 -0.40 -8.27
C PHE A 39 2.49 -1.86 -8.72
N ASP A 40 2.53 -2.07 -10.03
CA ASP A 40 2.75 -3.40 -10.61
C ASP A 40 4.25 -3.57 -10.86
N ILE A 41 4.87 -4.52 -10.15
CA ILE A 41 6.31 -4.79 -10.15
C ILE A 41 6.56 -6.09 -10.88
N ASP A 42 7.24 -6.03 -12.02
CA ASP A 42 7.68 -7.20 -12.77
C ASP A 42 9.07 -7.63 -12.31
N ALA A 43 9.20 -8.90 -11.95
CA ALA A 43 10.43 -9.48 -11.46
C ALA A 43 10.76 -10.79 -12.21
N LEU A 44 12.05 -11.07 -12.32
CA LEU A 44 12.60 -12.27 -12.93
C LEU A 44 13.20 -13.17 -11.85
N SER A 45 13.07 -14.48 -12.02
CA SER A 45 13.76 -15.47 -11.21
C SER A 45 14.23 -16.65 -12.06
N VAL A 46 15.29 -17.32 -11.61
CA VAL A 46 15.75 -18.60 -12.20
C VAL A 46 14.91 -19.79 -11.73
N SER A 47 14.05 -19.61 -10.73
CA SER A 47 13.08 -20.62 -10.27
C SER A 47 11.73 -20.36 -10.92
N THR A 48 11.10 -21.42 -11.41
CA THR A 48 9.75 -21.40 -12.02
C THR A 48 8.65 -21.78 -11.03
N ASP A 49 9.02 -22.19 -9.82
CA ASP A 49 8.18 -22.84 -8.81
C ASP A 49 8.09 -22.05 -7.50
N LEU A 50 8.38 -20.75 -7.53
CA LEU A 50 8.20 -19.88 -6.35
C LEU A 50 6.77 -19.96 -5.81
N ASP A 51 6.63 -20.23 -4.51
CA ASP A 51 5.33 -20.19 -3.84
C ASP A 51 4.83 -18.74 -3.78
N LEU A 52 3.82 -18.42 -4.60
CA LEU A 52 3.27 -17.06 -4.67
C LEU A 52 2.52 -16.65 -3.41
N LYS A 53 2.04 -17.61 -2.62
CA LYS A 53 1.30 -17.31 -1.39
C LYS A 53 2.19 -16.64 -0.36
N GLN A 54 3.50 -16.90 -0.40
CA GLN A 54 4.46 -16.29 0.52
C GLN A 54 4.53 -14.76 0.38
N PHE A 55 4.17 -14.20 -0.78
CA PHE A 55 4.18 -12.75 -1.01
C PHE A 55 2.87 -12.08 -0.63
N THR A 56 1.73 -12.78 -0.67
CA THR A 56 0.43 -12.10 -0.51
C THR A 56 0.21 -11.67 0.93
N GLY A 57 -0.13 -10.40 1.14
CA GLY A 57 -0.37 -9.78 2.44
C GLY A 57 0.89 -9.28 3.15
N THR A 58 2.05 -9.37 2.51
CA THR A 58 3.34 -9.03 3.14
C THR A 58 3.74 -7.61 2.85
N GLU A 59 4.48 -7.00 3.78
CA GLU A 59 5.04 -5.67 3.59
C GLU A 59 6.26 -5.72 2.69
N LEU A 60 6.21 -4.95 1.60
CA LEU A 60 7.31 -4.79 0.67
C LEU A 60 7.70 -3.32 0.57
N THR A 61 8.99 -3.09 0.32
CA THR A 61 9.55 -1.78 0.03
C THR A 61 10.20 -1.81 -1.35
N LEU A 62 9.62 -1.07 -2.30
CA LEU A 62 10.21 -0.81 -3.61
C LEU A 62 11.16 0.38 -3.48
N ARG A 63 12.39 0.26 -3.97
CA ARG A 63 13.38 1.35 -3.97
C ARG A 63 13.90 1.63 -5.36
N LEU A 64 14.07 2.90 -5.68
CA LEU A 64 14.69 3.40 -6.91
C LEU A 64 15.90 4.28 -6.56
N LEU A 65 17.07 3.92 -7.08
CA LEU A 65 18.28 4.73 -6.98
C LEU A 65 18.11 6.01 -7.82
N GLN A 66 18.29 7.16 -7.19
CA GLN A 66 18.22 8.48 -7.81
C GLN A 66 19.59 8.95 -8.29
N ALA A 67 19.60 9.98 -9.14
CA ALA A 67 20.82 10.51 -9.74
C ALA A 67 21.79 11.14 -8.70
N ASP A 68 21.27 11.58 -7.55
CA ASP A 68 22.05 12.13 -6.44
C ASP A 68 22.62 11.04 -5.51
N GLY A 69 22.37 9.76 -5.81
CA GLY A 69 22.81 8.62 -5.02
C GLY A 69 21.86 8.23 -3.87
N SER A 70 20.80 8.99 -3.63
CA SER A 70 19.76 8.61 -2.66
C SER A 70 18.82 7.53 -3.21
N ARG A 71 18.01 6.90 -2.35
CA ARG A 71 17.00 5.92 -2.76
C ARG A 71 15.61 6.45 -2.45
N ARG A 72 14.78 6.59 -3.49
CA ARG A 72 13.34 6.80 -3.30
C ARG A 72 12.69 5.48 -2.91
N ALA A 73 11.96 5.47 -1.80
CA ALA A 73 11.25 4.31 -1.29
C ALA A 73 9.73 4.48 -1.40
N TRP A 74 9.05 3.38 -1.75
CA TRP A 74 7.61 3.21 -1.63
C TRP A 74 7.34 1.96 -0.80
N HIS A 75 6.57 2.13 0.27
CA HIS A 75 6.18 1.05 1.18
C HIS A 75 4.73 0.69 0.97
N GLY A 76 4.43 -0.60 0.98
CA GLY A 76 3.06 -1.07 0.91
C GLY A 76 2.97 -2.57 1.18
N TYR A 77 1.81 -3.12 0.88
CA TYR A 77 1.51 -4.53 1.00
C TYR A 77 1.41 -5.15 -0.39
N CYS A 78 1.95 -6.36 -0.53
CA CYS A 78 1.75 -7.15 -1.73
C CYS A 78 0.33 -7.74 -1.73
N THR A 79 -0.59 -7.17 -2.48
CA THR A 79 -2.01 -7.56 -2.49
C THR A 79 -2.32 -8.69 -3.47
N GLN A 80 -1.45 -8.87 -4.47
CA GLN A 80 -1.52 -9.91 -5.48
C GLN A 80 -0.11 -10.30 -5.95
N ALA A 81 0.10 -11.61 -6.12
CA ALA A 81 1.28 -12.16 -6.79
C ALA A 81 0.83 -13.06 -7.95
N SER A 82 1.52 -13.01 -9.09
CA SER A 82 1.14 -13.75 -10.29
C SER A 82 2.35 -14.22 -11.07
N TRP A 83 2.29 -15.42 -11.65
CA TRP A 83 3.28 -15.91 -12.61
C TRP A 83 2.87 -15.52 -14.02
N LEU A 84 3.79 -14.90 -14.78
CA LEU A 84 3.52 -14.35 -16.11
C LEU A 84 4.06 -15.24 -17.25
N GLY A 85 4.81 -16.28 -16.93
CA GLY A 85 5.44 -17.15 -17.92
C GLY A 85 6.90 -17.46 -17.57
N ALA A 86 7.50 -18.34 -18.35
CA ALA A 86 8.93 -18.61 -18.30
C ALA A 86 9.48 -18.79 -19.72
N ASP A 87 10.69 -18.29 -19.93
CA ASP A 87 11.45 -18.44 -21.18
C ASP A 87 12.93 -18.64 -20.86
N GLY A 88 13.58 -19.57 -21.56
CA GLY A 88 15.04 -19.75 -21.49
C GLY A 88 15.63 -19.99 -20.09
N GLY A 89 14.86 -20.54 -19.14
CA GLY A 89 15.31 -20.75 -17.75
C GLY A 89 15.10 -19.55 -16.82
N LEU A 90 14.40 -18.50 -17.27
CA LEU A 90 13.93 -17.39 -16.44
C LEU A 90 12.40 -17.39 -16.39
N ALA A 91 11.85 -17.34 -15.19
CA ALA A 91 10.44 -17.10 -14.94
C ALA A 91 10.19 -15.64 -14.64
N ARG A 92 9.05 -15.13 -15.11
CA ARG A 92 8.58 -13.78 -14.82
C ARG A 92 7.42 -13.83 -13.85
N TYR A 93 7.47 -12.95 -12.85
CA TYR A 93 6.47 -12.78 -11.81
C TYR A 93 6.03 -11.32 -11.77
N ARG A 94 4.77 -11.10 -11.39
CA ARG A 94 4.24 -9.77 -11.08
C ARG A 94 3.76 -9.72 -9.65
N LEU A 95 4.23 -8.72 -8.92
CA LEU A 95 3.78 -8.39 -7.57
C LEU A 95 3.05 -7.05 -7.63
N ARG A 96 1.85 -6.99 -7.06
CA ARG A 96 1.09 -5.75 -6.90
C ARG A 96 1.30 -5.19 -5.52
N LEU A 97 1.90 -4.01 -5.44
CA LEU A 97 2.15 -3.27 -4.22
C LEU A 97 1.12 -2.14 -4.07
N GLU A 98 0.39 -2.13 -2.97
CA GLU A 98 -0.64 -1.14 -2.66
C GLU A 98 -0.56 -0.70 -1.20
N SER A 99 -1.22 0.39 -0.82
CA SER A 99 -1.32 0.75 0.60
C SER A 99 -2.25 -0.20 1.36
N PHE A 100 -2.28 -0.06 2.69
CA PHE A 100 -3.25 -0.77 3.51
C PHE A 100 -4.72 -0.45 3.16
N LEU A 101 -5.01 0.65 2.43
CA LEU A 101 -6.36 0.96 1.95
C LEU A 101 -6.91 -0.10 0.99
N ALA A 102 -6.06 -0.91 0.35
CA ALA A 102 -6.51 -2.05 -0.44
C ALA A 102 -7.26 -3.10 0.41
N PHE A 103 -7.01 -3.17 1.71
CA PHE A 103 -7.74 -4.05 2.62
C PHE A 103 -9.12 -3.50 2.95
N LEU A 104 -9.26 -2.17 3.05
CA LEU A 104 -10.54 -1.51 3.31
C LEU A 104 -11.53 -1.70 2.16
N ASP A 105 -11.05 -1.94 0.94
CA ASP A 105 -11.93 -2.20 -0.21
C ASP A 105 -12.47 -3.63 -0.25
N ARG A 106 -11.87 -4.55 0.51
CA ARG A 106 -12.28 -5.97 0.58
C ARG A 106 -13.41 -6.22 1.58
N ARG A 107 -13.62 -5.33 2.54
CA ARG A 107 -14.65 -5.43 3.57
C ARG A 107 -15.83 -4.55 3.22
N ARG A 108 -17.06 -5.06 3.38
CA ARG A 108 -18.31 -4.33 3.12
C ARG A 108 -19.29 -4.60 4.24
N ASP A 109 -19.62 -3.55 4.98
CA ASP A 109 -20.46 -3.63 6.16
C ASP A 109 -21.55 -2.55 6.19
N SER A 110 -22.35 -2.57 7.26
CA SER A 110 -23.29 -1.51 7.63
C SER A 110 -23.09 -1.11 9.09
N PHE A 111 -22.72 0.15 9.31
CA PHE A 111 -22.47 0.71 10.63
C PHE A 111 -23.21 2.04 10.83
N LEU A 112 -23.57 2.31 12.08
CA LEU A 112 -24.21 3.56 12.51
C LEU A 112 -23.28 4.27 13.48
N PHE A 113 -22.84 5.47 13.11
CA PHE A 113 -22.04 6.36 13.94
C PHE A 113 -22.93 7.48 14.46
N GLN A 114 -22.84 7.81 15.75
CA GLN A 114 -23.67 8.81 16.41
C GLN A 114 -22.80 9.77 17.22
N ASP A 115 -23.14 11.06 17.19
CA ASP A 115 -22.44 12.12 17.93
C ASP A 115 -20.92 12.21 17.68
N MET A 116 -20.51 11.91 16.44
CA MET A 116 -19.11 11.84 16.01
C MET A 116 -18.82 12.82 14.86
N SER A 117 -17.63 13.44 14.88
CA SER A 117 -17.14 14.21 13.74
C SER A 117 -16.60 13.29 12.63
N VAL A 118 -16.39 13.81 11.42
CA VAL A 118 -15.83 13.01 10.32
C VAL A 118 -14.43 12.46 10.64
N THR A 119 -13.59 13.21 11.36
CA THR A 119 -12.27 12.71 11.80
C THR A 119 -12.39 11.61 12.85
N ASP A 120 -13.39 11.67 13.73
CA ASP A 120 -13.65 10.61 14.71
C ASP A 120 -14.08 9.32 13.99
N ILE A 121 -15.00 9.44 13.03
CA ILE A 121 -15.51 8.32 12.23
C ILE A 121 -14.38 7.72 11.39
N ALA A 122 -13.62 8.55 10.66
CA ALA A 122 -12.49 8.10 9.85
C ALA A 122 -11.45 7.37 10.72
N SER A 123 -11.15 7.91 11.91
CA SER A 123 -10.24 7.26 12.86
C SER A 123 -10.78 5.93 13.36
N ALA A 124 -12.08 5.84 13.65
CA ALA A 124 -12.70 4.60 14.10
C ALA A 124 -12.58 3.51 13.03
N VAL A 125 -12.90 3.83 11.77
CA VAL A 125 -12.79 2.91 10.63
C VAL A 125 -11.34 2.48 10.42
N LEU A 126 -10.39 3.42 10.36
CA LEU A 126 -8.98 3.12 10.11
C LEU A 126 -8.34 2.28 11.23
N LYS A 127 -8.72 2.50 12.49
CA LYS A 127 -8.18 1.76 13.64
C LYS A 127 -8.62 0.29 13.70
N GLU A 128 -9.61 -0.13 12.92
CA GLU A 128 -9.94 -1.56 12.79
C GLU A 128 -8.89 -2.34 11.98
N TYR A 129 -7.96 -1.64 11.32
CA TYR A 129 -6.92 -2.23 10.49
C TYR A 129 -5.56 -2.08 11.19
N PRO A 130 -4.93 -3.19 11.65
CA PRO A 130 -3.63 -3.15 12.32
C PRO A 130 -2.50 -2.51 11.49
N GLN A 131 -2.64 -2.55 10.17
CA GLN A 131 -1.71 -1.98 9.20
C GLN A 131 -1.83 -0.45 9.07
N ALA A 132 -2.90 0.14 9.60
CA ALA A 132 -3.15 1.56 9.43
C ALA A 132 -2.16 2.39 10.24
N ASN A 133 -1.32 3.15 9.54
CA ASN A 133 -0.49 4.21 10.11
C ASN A 133 -0.90 5.53 9.46
N PHE A 134 -1.49 6.43 10.24
CA PHE A 134 -2.01 7.69 9.74
C PHE A 134 -1.86 8.81 10.77
N ALA A 135 -1.73 10.03 10.27
CA ALA A 135 -1.77 11.25 11.06
C ALA A 135 -2.91 12.14 10.56
N LEU A 136 -3.56 12.84 11.48
CA LEU A 136 -4.58 13.84 11.15
C LEU A 136 -3.95 15.22 11.21
N ASP A 137 -3.79 15.85 10.05
CA ASP A 137 -3.41 17.25 9.93
C ASP A 137 -4.63 18.06 9.44
N VAL A 138 -5.57 18.29 10.36
CA VAL A 138 -6.84 18.97 10.09
C VAL A 138 -6.94 20.19 10.99
N THR A 139 -6.93 21.38 10.38
CA THR A 139 -6.97 22.66 11.11
C THR A 139 -8.40 23.19 11.29
N GLN A 140 -9.35 22.75 10.45
CA GLN A 140 -10.75 23.17 10.55
C GLN A 140 -11.46 22.45 11.69
N THR A 141 -12.36 23.16 12.38
CA THR A 141 -13.25 22.55 13.36
C THR A 141 -14.38 21.82 12.63
N LEU A 142 -14.50 20.51 12.86
CA LEU A 142 -15.54 19.67 12.26
C LEU A 142 -16.72 19.53 13.20
N THR A 143 -17.93 19.78 12.69
CA THR A 143 -19.16 19.58 13.45
C THR A 143 -19.42 18.09 13.68
N LYS A 144 -19.88 17.75 14.88
CA LYS A 144 -20.36 16.40 15.18
C LYS A 144 -21.67 16.15 14.45
N ARG A 145 -21.80 14.97 13.86
CA ARG A 145 -23.02 14.53 13.20
C ARG A 145 -23.87 13.79 14.21
N ASP A 146 -25.16 14.13 14.29
CA ASP A 146 -26.12 13.38 15.10
C ASP A 146 -26.11 11.90 14.69
N ILE A 147 -26.14 11.65 13.37
CA ILE A 147 -26.09 10.31 12.79
C ILE A 147 -25.28 10.34 11.48
N CYS A 148 -24.43 9.33 11.29
CA CYS A 148 -23.82 9.00 10.01
C CYS A 148 -23.83 7.48 9.79
N THR A 149 -24.28 7.05 8.62
CA THR A 149 -24.41 5.62 8.30
C THR A 149 -23.43 5.24 7.19
N GLN A 150 -22.72 4.13 7.40
CA GLN A 150 -22.13 3.33 6.34
C GLN A 150 -23.17 2.28 5.95
N TYR A 151 -23.62 2.24 4.69
CA TYR A 151 -24.69 1.32 4.30
C TYR A 151 -24.31 0.52 3.07
N ARG A 152 -23.96 -0.76 3.29
CA ARG A 152 -23.61 -1.69 2.21
C ARG A 152 -22.58 -1.07 1.26
N GLU A 153 -21.53 -0.48 1.77
CA GLU A 153 -20.41 0.04 0.98
C GLU A 153 -19.10 -0.42 1.62
N SER A 154 -18.00 -0.44 0.85
CA SER A 154 -16.71 -0.81 1.42
C SER A 154 -16.23 0.25 2.41
N ASP A 155 -15.38 -0.14 3.36
CA ASP A 155 -14.81 0.82 4.31
C ASP A 155 -14.05 1.93 3.57
N PHE A 156 -13.41 1.59 2.45
CA PHE A 156 -12.71 2.55 1.61
C PHE A 156 -13.67 3.51 0.90
N ALA A 157 -14.75 3.00 0.31
CA ALA A 157 -15.77 3.84 -0.31
C ALA A 157 -16.44 4.78 0.71
N PHE A 158 -16.72 4.26 1.91
CA PHE A 158 -17.26 5.05 3.02
C PHE A 158 -16.29 6.17 3.43
N LEU A 159 -15.02 5.82 3.67
CA LEU A 159 -13.98 6.76 4.06
C LEU A 159 -13.85 7.90 3.05
N ARG A 160 -13.76 7.59 1.76
CA ARG A 160 -13.68 8.59 0.69
C ARG A 160 -14.91 9.51 0.70
N ARG A 161 -16.10 8.94 0.83
CA ARG A 161 -17.37 9.68 0.84
C ARG A 161 -17.46 10.66 2.00
N ILE A 162 -17.11 10.23 3.22
CA ILE A 162 -17.19 11.10 4.41
C ILE A 162 -16.12 12.18 4.40
N LEU A 163 -14.89 11.88 3.97
CA LEU A 163 -13.83 12.88 3.87
C LEU A 163 -14.18 13.95 2.84
N ALA A 164 -14.64 13.53 1.64
CA ALA A 164 -15.04 14.45 0.58
C ALA A 164 -16.19 15.39 1.00
N SER A 165 -17.12 14.92 1.84
CA SER A 165 -18.25 15.74 2.31
C SER A 165 -17.84 16.95 3.18
N GLU A 166 -16.63 16.92 3.75
CA GLU A 166 -16.06 18.03 4.54
C GLU A 166 -14.89 18.71 3.83
N GLY A 167 -14.65 18.38 2.55
CA GLY A 167 -13.51 18.89 1.77
C GLY A 167 -12.14 18.38 2.25
N LEU A 168 -12.11 17.29 3.03
CA LEU A 168 -10.87 16.70 3.53
C LEU A 168 -10.22 15.84 2.45
N ASN A 169 -8.89 15.88 2.42
CA ASN A 169 -8.09 15.12 1.47
C ASN A 169 -7.05 14.27 2.22
N PHE A 170 -6.57 13.19 1.60
CA PHE A 170 -5.46 12.40 2.09
C PHE A 170 -4.43 12.13 0.99
N ARG A 171 -3.19 11.89 1.43
CA ARG A 171 -2.06 11.46 0.60
C ARG A 171 -1.26 10.42 1.39
N PHE A 172 -0.37 9.72 0.70
CA PHE A 172 0.59 8.82 1.34
C PHE A 172 1.94 9.50 1.48
N GLU A 173 2.59 9.24 2.60
CA GLU A 173 3.98 9.59 2.84
C GLU A 173 4.75 8.30 3.07
N HIS A 174 5.88 8.16 2.36
CA HIS A 174 6.77 7.03 2.48
C HIS A 174 8.05 7.51 3.14
N GLN A 175 8.50 6.83 4.19
CA GLN A 175 9.75 7.17 4.85
C GLN A 175 10.93 6.91 3.92
N GLN A 176 11.78 7.92 3.70
CA GLN A 176 12.96 7.76 2.84
C GLN A 176 14.18 7.30 3.64
N GLU A 177 15.13 6.63 2.98
CA GLU A 177 16.40 6.27 3.62
C GLU A 177 17.18 7.53 4.04
N GLY A 178 17.47 7.65 5.34
CA GLY A 178 18.16 8.82 5.92
C GLY A 178 17.24 9.83 6.61
N GLU A 179 15.92 9.69 6.47
CA GLU A 179 14.95 10.43 7.28
C GLU A 179 14.81 9.74 8.65
N GLN A 180 15.57 10.24 9.64
CA GLN A 180 15.31 9.95 11.05
C GLN A 180 14.08 10.74 11.47
N GLY A 181 12.95 10.04 11.63
CA GLY A 181 11.80 10.53 12.40
C GLY A 181 12.06 10.42 13.90
#